data_AF-A0A377U0A0-F1
#
_entry.id   AF-A0A377U0A0-F1
#
_cell.length_a   1.000
_cell.length_b   1.000
_cell.length_c   1.000
_cell.angle_alpha   90.00
_cell.angle_beta   90.00
_cell.angle_gamma   90.00
#
_symmetry.space_group_name_H-M   'P 1'
#
loop_
_entity.id
_entity.type
_entity.pdbx_description
1 polymer ?
#
loop_
_entity_poly.entity_id
_entity_poly.type
_entity_poly.pdbx_seq_one_letter_code
_entity_poly.pdbx_strand_id
1 'polypeptide(L)'
;MTPEWFESRAWIWLHYAVVKLGRGELFEALGMLSFFREQVLGPMLFRRANLPQRGVRRIEAFGIDPDGLLTSTLATHDRHSVGIAIRGAADAYVNLRADALPDNIADDAARRAVLAMLDAYSDKG
;
A
#
# COMPACT_ATOMS: atom_id res chain seq x y z
N MET A 1 -12.96 8.08 -5.65
CA MET A 1 -12.07 7.40 -6.60
C MET A 1 -12.62 6.01 -6.86
N THR A 2 -12.55 5.55 -8.11
CA THR A 2 -13.12 4.27 -8.57
C THR A 2 -12.14 3.11 -8.31
N PRO A 3 -12.60 1.84 -8.31
CA PRO A 3 -11.70 0.68 -8.27
C PRO A 3 -10.56 0.74 -9.30
N GLU A 4 -10.85 1.14 -10.53
CA GLU A 4 -9.90 1.20 -11.65
C GLU A 4 -8.83 2.27 -11.40
N TRP A 5 -9.24 3.40 -10.82
CA TRP A 5 -8.31 4.47 -10.46
C TRP A 5 -7.24 3.98 -9.48
N PHE A 6 -7.65 3.15 -8.50
CA PHE A 6 -6.74 2.57 -7.52
C PHE A 6 -5.84 1.52 -8.19
N GLU A 7 -6.41 0.58 -8.97
CA GLU A 7 -5.64 -0.49 -9.63
C GLU A 7 -4.58 0.03 -10.58
N SER A 8 -4.89 1.06 -11.36
CA SER A 8 -3.91 1.67 -12.26
C SER A 8 -2.73 2.35 -11.57
N ARG A 9 -2.80 2.59 -10.25
CA ARG A 9 -1.77 3.34 -9.50
C ARG A 9 -1.08 2.53 -8.43
N ALA A 10 -1.82 1.64 -7.76
CA ALA A 10 -1.35 1.00 -6.54
C ALA A 10 -0.02 0.27 -6.76
N TRP A 11 0.07 -0.53 -7.81
CA TRP A 11 1.27 -1.29 -8.13
C TRP A 11 2.43 -0.44 -8.62
N ILE A 12 2.15 0.64 -9.36
CA ILE A 12 3.19 1.58 -9.82
C ILE A 12 3.82 2.28 -8.60
N TRP A 13 3.00 2.72 -7.65
CA TRP A 13 3.50 3.39 -6.45
C TRP A 13 4.23 2.44 -5.50
N LEU A 14 3.73 1.22 -5.30
CA LEU A 14 4.45 0.20 -4.54
C LEU A 14 5.77 -0.20 -5.21
N HIS A 15 5.82 -0.29 -6.55
CA HIS A 15 7.06 -0.48 -7.28
C HIS A 15 8.07 0.63 -6.97
N TYR A 16 7.65 1.91 -6.97
CA TYR A 16 8.53 3.00 -6.57
C TYR A 16 9.02 2.85 -5.13
N ALA A 17 8.17 2.48 -4.16
CA ALA A 17 8.60 2.23 -2.79
C ALA A 17 9.71 1.15 -2.73
N VAL A 18 9.56 0.06 -3.49
CA VAL A 18 10.57 -1.00 -3.60
C VAL A 18 11.87 -0.51 -4.25
N VAL A 19 11.80 0.28 -5.33
CA VAL A 19 12.98 0.89 -5.96
C VAL A 19 13.75 1.77 -4.98
N LYS A 20 13.03 2.60 -4.21
CA LYS A 20 13.62 3.48 -3.18
C LYS A 20 14.32 2.67 -2.09
N LEU A 21 13.65 1.64 -1.58
CA LEU A 21 14.26 0.69 -0.63
C LEU A 21 15.53 0.05 -1.21
N GLY A 22 15.48 -0.45 -2.44
CA GLY A 22 16.62 -1.09 -3.12
C GLY A 22 17.86 -0.20 -3.23
N ARG A 23 17.69 1.12 -3.31
CA ARG A 23 18.78 2.10 -3.34
C ARG A 23 19.27 2.54 -1.95
N GLY A 24 18.60 2.10 -0.88
CA GLY A 24 18.89 2.57 0.48
C GLY A 24 18.32 3.95 0.80
N GLU A 25 17.42 4.47 -0.04
CA GLU A 25 16.74 5.76 0.16
C GLU A 25 15.59 5.57 1.18
N LEU A 26 15.90 5.23 2.44
CA LEU A 26 14.90 4.78 3.42
C LEU A 26 13.85 5.84 3.76
N PHE A 27 14.22 7.12 3.89
CA PHE A 27 13.24 8.20 4.10
C PHE A 27 12.30 8.38 2.90
N GLU A 28 12.78 8.22 1.68
CA GLU A 28 11.95 8.26 0.47
C GLU A 28 10.98 7.06 0.44
N ALA A 29 11.45 5.87 0.83
CA ALA A 29 10.60 4.69 0.93
C ALA A 29 9.51 4.85 2.01
N LEU A 30 9.86 5.40 3.18
CA LEU A 30 8.91 5.75 4.24
C LEU A 30 7.89 6.81 3.77
N GLY A 31 8.35 7.81 3.02
CA GLY A 31 7.51 8.83 2.39
C GLY A 31 6.51 8.20 1.40
N MET A 32 6.97 7.26 0.58
CA MET A 32 6.10 6.51 -0.33
C MET A 32 5.04 5.68 0.41
N LEU A 33 5.39 5.05 1.54
CA LEU A 33 4.41 4.34 2.39
C LEU A 33 3.36 5.29 2.99
N SER A 34 3.77 6.47 3.45
CA SER A 34 2.84 7.50 3.93
C SER A 34 1.90 7.98 2.82
N PHE A 35 2.47 8.31 1.66
CA PHE A 35 1.72 8.72 0.48
C PHE A 35 0.71 7.64 0.04
N PHE A 36 1.13 6.37 0.04
CA PHE A 36 0.27 5.24 -0.31
C PHE A 36 -0.91 5.10 0.66
N ARG A 37 -0.66 5.23 1.98
CA ARG A 37 -1.74 5.26 2.98
C ARG A 37 -2.73 6.39 2.71
N GLU A 38 -2.24 7.59 2.41
CA GLU A 38 -3.07 8.77 2.19
C GLU A 38 -3.90 8.71 0.90
N GLN A 39 -3.32 8.21 -0.19
CA GLN A 39 -3.95 8.26 -1.52
C GLN A 39 -4.71 6.98 -1.89
N VAL A 40 -4.37 5.84 -1.28
CA VAL A 40 -4.94 4.53 -1.64
C VAL A 40 -5.69 3.93 -0.46
N LEU A 41 -4.99 3.51 0.59
CA LEU A 41 -5.58 2.69 1.65
C LEU A 41 -6.65 3.43 2.46
N GLY A 42 -6.37 4.66 2.88
CA GLY A 42 -7.33 5.49 3.61
C GLY A 42 -8.63 5.72 2.83
N PRO A 43 -8.57 6.21 1.58
CA PRO A 43 -9.72 6.32 0.70
C PRO A 43 -10.49 5.01 0.48
N MET A 44 -9.80 3.88 0.37
CA MET A 44 -10.45 2.57 0.23
C MET A 44 -11.15 2.12 1.51
N LEU A 45 -10.60 2.41 2.70
CA LEU A 45 -11.27 2.17 3.98
C LEU A 45 -12.54 3.02 4.13
N PHE A 46 -12.48 4.31 3.77
CA PHE A 46 -13.68 5.15 3.72
C PHE A 46 -14.72 4.58 2.73
N ARG A 47 -14.29 4.09 1.56
CA ARG A 47 -15.17 3.43 0.59
C ARG A 47 -15.83 2.18 1.18
N ARG A 48 -15.07 1.30 1.83
CA ARG A 48 -15.57 0.10 2.52
C ARG A 48 -16.66 0.44 3.54
N ALA A 49 -16.49 1.55 4.27
CA ALA A 49 -17.45 2.03 5.24
C ALA A 49 -18.62 2.83 4.62
N ASN A 50 -18.71 2.93 3.29
CA ASN A 50 -19.69 3.75 2.56
C ASN A 50 -19.67 5.24 3.00
N LEU A 51 -18.49 5.77 3.27
CA LEU A 51 -18.24 7.15 3.67
C LEU A 51 -17.49 7.93 2.56
N PRO A 52 -17.55 9.28 2.57
CA PRO A 52 -16.77 10.08 1.64
C PRO A 52 -15.27 9.85 1.81
N GLN A 53 -14.59 9.55 0.70
CA GLN A 53 -13.15 9.32 0.67
C GLN A 53 -12.38 10.60 1.02
N ARG A 54 -11.63 10.60 2.13
CA ARG A 54 -10.93 11.79 2.67
C ARG A 54 -9.47 11.50 3.08
N GLY A 55 -8.81 10.63 2.32
CA GLY A 55 -7.46 10.18 2.68
C GLY A 55 -7.48 9.44 4.01
N VAL A 56 -6.60 9.84 4.94
CA VAL A 56 -6.58 9.36 6.34
C VAL A 56 -7.10 10.40 7.34
N ARG A 57 -7.73 11.48 6.87
CA ARG A 57 -8.15 12.58 7.74
C ARG A 57 -9.16 12.11 8.79
N ARG A 58 -8.74 12.16 10.07
CA ARG A 58 -9.53 11.74 11.25
C ARG A 58 -9.99 10.28 11.18
N ILE A 59 -9.24 9.41 10.52
CA ILE A 59 -9.66 8.02 10.29
C ILE A 59 -9.88 7.24 11.60
N GLU A 60 -9.12 7.57 12.65
CA GLU A 60 -9.20 7.00 13.99
C GLU A 60 -10.56 7.26 14.65
N ALA A 61 -11.23 8.36 14.32
CA ALA A 61 -12.53 8.72 14.88
C ALA A 61 -13.69 7.87 14.32
N PHE A 62 -13.47 7.15 13.21
CA PHE A 62 -14.52 6.36 12.55
C PHE A 62 -14.45 4.87 12.86
N GLY A 63 -13.32 4.37 13.39
CA GLY A 63 -13.16 2.94 13.68
C GLY A 63 -13.23 2.03 12.43
N ILE A 64 -12.86 2.55 11.27
CA ILE A 64 -13.03 1.87 9.97
C ILE A 64 -11.85 0.99 9.56
N ASP A 65 -10.83 0.88 10.42
CA ASP A 65 -9.65 0.01 10.22
C ASP A 65 -9.47 -0.95 11.41
N PRO A 66 -10.43 -1.86 11.69
CA PRO A 66 -10.35 -2.76 12.84
C PRO A 66 -9.21 -3.79 12.73
N ASP A 67 -8.79 -4.11 11.50
CA ASP A 67 -7.72 -5.08 11.23
C ASP A 67 -6.31 -4.46 11.23
N GLY A 68 -6.21 -3.14 11.46
CA GLY A 68 -4.93 -2.43 11.50
C GLY A 68 -4.18 -2.43 10.17
N LEU A 69 -4.90 -2.36 9.05
CA LEU A 69 -4.34 -2.31 7.70
C LEU A 69 -3.47 -1.07 7.46
N LEU A 70 -3.75 0.06 8.11
CA LEU A 70 -2.89 1.23 8.04
C LEU A 70 -1.64 1.06 8.90
N THR A 71 -1.80 0.50 10.10
CA THR A 71 -0.67 0.25 11.00
C THR A 71 0.33 -0.76 10.45
N SER A 72 -0.11 -1.72 9.63
CA SER A 72 0.78 -2.69 8.96
C SER A 72 1.74 -2.04 7.94
N THR A 73 1.52 -0.78 7.58
CA THR A 73 2.39 -0.01 6.68
C THR A 73 3.35 0.93 7.42
N LEU A 74 3.32 0.93 8.76
CA LEU A 74 4.29 1.68 9.56
C LEU A 74 5.61 0.92 9.59
N ALA A 75 6.70 1.67 9.41
CA ALA A 75 8.05 1.14 9.52
C ALA A 75 8.94 2.09 10.32
N THR A 76 9.92 1.52 11.01
CA THR A 76 11.06 2.28 11.54
C THR A 76 12.03 2.61 10.41
N HIS A 77 13.00 3.50 10.65
CA HIS A 77 14.10 3.76 9.71
C HIS A 77 15.10 2.59 9.70
N ASP A 78 14.63 1.45 9.21
CA ASP A 78 15.35 0.18 9.09
C ASP A 78 14.91 -0.52 7.79
N ARG A 79 15.87 -1.11 7.07
CA ARG A 79 15.63 -1.73 5.76
C ARG A 79 14.62 -2.88 5.86
N HIS A 80 14.75 -3.73 6.88
CA HIS A 80 13.89 -4.88 7.05
C HIS A 80 12.46 -4.46 7.43
N SER A 81 12.33 -3.53 8.38
CA SER A 81 11.05 -2.94 8.78
C SER A 81 10.32 -2.29 7.59
N VAL A 82 11.03 -1.52 6.76
CA VAL A 82 10.46 -0.92 5.54
C VAL A 82 10.00 -2.00 4.55
N GLY A 83 10.78 -3.07 4.37
CA GLY A 83 10.39 -4.19 3.52
C GLY A 83 9.09 -4.87 4.00
N ILE A 84 8.98 -5.14 5.30
CA ILE A 84 7.74 -5.67 5.91
C ILE A 84 6.56 -4.73 5.64
N ALA A 85 6.74 -3.43 5.83
CA ALA A 85 5.68 -2.45 5.63
C ALA A 85 5.23 -2.32 4.16
N ILE A 86 6.14 -2.46 3.19
CA ILE A 86 5.78 -2.50 1.75
C ILE A 86 4.93 -3.74 1.45
N ARG A 87 5.30 -4.90 2.00
CA ARG A 87 4.50 -6.13 1.86
C ARG A 87 3.12 -5.96 2.52
N GLY A 88 3.08 -5.41 3.73
CA GLY A 88 1.84 -5.08 4.43
C GLY A 88 0.93 -4.14 3.63
N ALA A 89 1.49 -3.13 2.98
CA ALA A 89 0.75 -2.23 2.10
C ALA A 89 0.17 -2.94 0.87
N ALA A 90 0.93 -3.85 0.25
CA ALA A 90 0.46 -4.66 -0.87
C ALA A 90 -0.69 -5.59 -0.46
N ASP A 91 -0.58 -6.26 0.69
CA ASP A 91 -1.61 -7.17 1.19
C ASP A 91 -2.86 -6.40 1.64
N ALA A 92 -2.70 -5.25 2.29
CA ALA A 92 -3.79 -4.34 2.63
C ALA A 92 -4.55 -3.86 1.39
N TYR A 93 -3.83 -3.52 0.31
CA TYR A 93 -4.43 -3.14 -0.95
C TYR A 93 -5.28 -4.27 -1.54
N VAL A 94 -4.74 -5.49 -1.61
CA VAL A 94 -5.48 -6.66 -2.14
C VAL A 94 -6.72 -6.96 -1.31
N ASN A 95 -6.62 -6.86 0.01
CA ASN A 95 -7.77 -7.00 0.92
C ASN A 95 -8.86 -5.98 0.60
N LEU A 96 -8.52 -4.70 0.53
CA LEU A 96 -9.48 -3.62 0.26
C LEU A 96 -10.01 -3.60 -1.18
N ARG A 97 -9.23 -4.13 -2.13
CA ARG A 97 -9.65 -4.29 -3.52
C ARG A 97 -10.74 -5.34 -3.67
N ALA A 98 -10.75 -6.36 -2.81
CA ALA A 98 -11.77 -7.42 -2.85
C ALA A 98 -13.20 -6.90 -2.59
N ASP A 99 -13.36 -5.76 -1.89
CA ASP A 99 -14.67 -5.14 -1.66
C ASP A 99 -15.36 -4.69 -2.96
N ALA A 100 -14.56 -4.33 -3.97
CA ALA A 100 -15.03 -3.91 -5.28
C ALA A 100 -13.91 -4.12 -6.30
N LEU A 101 -14.00 -5.22 -7.04
CA LEU A 101 -13.00 -5.64 -8.01
C LEU A 101 -12.97 -4.68 -9.22
N PRO A 102 -11.81 -4.11 -9.56
CA PRO A 102 -11.62 -3.38 -10.80
C PRO A 102 -11.72 -4.29 -12.03
N ASP A 103 -12.32 -3.79 -13.12
CA ASP A 103 -12.36 -4.51 -14.40
C ASP A 103 -10.98 -4.61 -15.07
N ASN A 104 -10.04 -3.72 -14.71
CA ASN A 104 -8.70 -3.66 -15.28
C ASN A 104 -7.66 -4.49 -14.52
N ILE A 105 -8.07 -5.48 -13.72
CA ILE A 105 -7.14 -6.40 -13.06
C ILE A 105 -6.52 -7.34 -14.10
N ALA A 106 -5.20 -7.21 -14.31
CA ALA A 106 -4.42 -8.07 -15.22
C ALA A 106 -3.87 -9.33 -14.49
N ASP A 107 -4.76 -10.12 -13.88
CA ASP A 107 -4.43 -11.43 -13.27
C ASP A 107 -3.32 -11.40 -12.19
N ASP A 108 -3.30 -10.36 -11.35
CA ASP A 108 -2.35 -10.19 -10.23
C ASP A 108 -0.85 -10.22 -10.61
N ALA A 109 -0.51 -10.12 -11.89
CA ALA A 109 0.87 -10.12 -12.36
C ALA A 109 1.70 -8.98 -11.74
N ALA A 110 1.08 -7.81 -11.60
CA ALA A 110 1.71 -6.64 -10.99
C ALA A 110 2.04 -6.87 -9.51
N ARG A 111 1.15 -7.52 -8.75
CA ARG A 111 1.41 -7.93 -7.37
C ARG A 111 2.62 -8.87 -7.30
N ARG A 112 2.61 -9.92 -8.11
CA ARG A 112 3.71 -10.91 -8.14
C ARG A 112 5.04 -10.24 -8.46
N ALA A 113 5.06 -9.32 -9.44
CA ALA A 113 6.26 -8.58 -9.83
C ALA A 113 6.80 -7.70 -8.69
N VAL A 114 5.93 -6.96 -7.98
CA VAL A 114 6.34 -6.12 -6.84
C VAL A 114 6.91 -6.97 -5.71
N LEU A 115 6.24 -8.08 -5.35
CA LEU A 115 6.70 -8.95 -4.26
C LEU A 115 8.02 -9.66 -4.60
N ALA A 116 8.16 -10.17 -5.83
CA ALA A 116 9.42 -10.77 -6.27
C ALA A 116 10.59 -9.76 -6.27
N MET A 117 10.32 -8.52 -6.67
CA MET A 117 11.31 -7.44 -6.62
C MET A 117 11.71 -7.09 -5.18
N LEU A 118 10.74 -7.06 -4.26
CA LEU A 118 10.98 -6.82 -2.84
C LEU A 118 11.85 -7.91 -2.22
N ASP A 119 11.57 -9.18 -2.53
CA ASP A 119 12.35 -10.32 -2.06
C ASP A 119 13.79 -10.25 -2.57
N ALA A 120 13.98 -9.93 -3.86
CA ALA A 120 15.31 -9.77 -4.46
C ALA A 120 16.16 -8.63 -3.86
N TYR A 121 15.56 -7.65 -3.17
CA TYR A 121 16.29 -6.61 -2.44
C TYR A 121 16.51 -6.93 -0.97
N SER A 122 15.72 -7.86 -0.41
CA SER A 122 15.93 -8.34 0.95
C SER A 122 17.18 -9.21 1.03
N ASP A 123 17.49 -9.95 -0.04
CA ASP A 123 18.68 -10.81 -0.14
C ASP A 123 20.00 -10.06 -0.42
N LYS A 124 19.93 -8.75 -0.70
CA LYS A 124 21.10 -7.90 -1.03
C LYS A 124 21.58 -7.04 0.14
N GLY A 125 20.98 -7.20 1.32
CA GLY A 125 21.29 -6.47 2.55
C GLY A 125 22.39 -7.10 3.37
#